data_AF-A0AAV9QGT6-F1
#
_entry.id   AF-A0AAV9QGT6-F1
#
_cell.length_a   1.000
_cell.length_b   1.000
_cell.length_c   1.000
_cell.angle_alpha   90.00
_cell.angle_beta   90.00
_cell.angle_gamma   90.00
#
_symmetry.space_group_name_H-M   'P 1'
#
loop_
_entity.id
_entity.type
_entity.pdbx_description
1 polymer ?
#
loop_
_entity_poly.entity_id
_entity_poly.type
_entity_poly.pdbx_seq_one_letter_code
_entity_poly.pdbx_strand_id
1 'polypeptide(L)'
;MTTNENRLEIRRNWDLLMPLGSGSVAIPDYRDHPLLGDPITDDPIRNGPLFEASWTHALHCLYYSVDSYHQLIVNGRTDNDNPHHAGHCFEYLRNSILCNLDMTLEGSMSTPDDHERGQPHVCRNRAEAIAWIEARRVDDLQDIVGP
;
A
#
# COMPACT_ATOMS: atom_id res chain seq x y z
N MET A 1 14.20 5.93 18.89
CA MET A 1 13.32 4.77 19.11
C MET A 1 12.22 5.23 20.03
N THR A 2 10.97 5.06 19.60
CA THR A 2 9.82 5.84 20.08
C THR A 2 9.12 5.16 21.26
N THR A 3 8.60 5.96 22.19
CA THR A 3 7.67 5.53 23.24
C THR A 3 6.25 5.48 22.67
N ASN A 4 5.29 4.90 23.41
CA ASN A 4 3.87 4.94 23.02
C ASN A 4 3.32 6.39 22.89
N GLU A 5 3.92 7.37 23.58
CA GLU A 5 3.54 8.79 23.43
C GLU A 5 3.80 9.33 22.01
N ASN A 6 4.89 8.90 21.36
CA ASN A 6 5.21 9.32 20.00
C ASN A 6 4.35 8.63 18.94
N ARG A 7 3.61 7.56 19.28
CA ARG A 7 2.80 6.78 18.34
C ARG A 7 1.63 7.59 17.77
N LEU A 8 0.94 8.36 18.60
CA LEU A 8 -0.19 9.19 18.17
C LEU A 8 0.25 10.36 17.29
N GLU A 9 1.41 10.95 17.58
CA GLU A 9 2.02 11.96 16.73
C GLU A 9 2.40 11.39 15.36
N ILE A 10 3.03 10.20 15.34
CA ILE A 10 3.34 9.50 14.09
C ILE A 10 2.05 9.23 13.31
N ARG A 11 1.02 8.65 13.94
CA ARG A 11 -0.28 8.44 13.29
C ARG A 11 -0.81 9.72 12.66
N ARG A 12 -0.76 10.83 13.39
CA ARG A 12 -1.22 12.14 12.89
C ARG A 12 -0.42 12.60 11.68
N ASN A 13 0.90 12.40 11.67
CA ASN A 13 1.73 12.74 10.52
C ASN A 13 1.39 11.89 9.28
N TRP A 14 1.00 10.63 9.48
CA TRP A 14 0.52 9.77 8.40
C TRP A 14 -0.88 10.16 7.93
N ASP A 15 -1.78 10.53 8.84
CA ASP A 15 -3.11 11.06 8.49
C ASP A 15 -2.99 12.27 7.54
N LEU A 16 -1.97 13.12 7.71
CA LEU A 16 -1.71 14.29 6.85
C LEU A 16 -1.25 13.95 5.43
N LEU A 17 -0.83 12.70 5.17
CA LEU A 17 -0.45 12.23 3.83
C LEU A 17 -1.67 11.77 3.03
N MET A 18 -2.76 11.43 3.71
CA MET A 18 -4.00 10.99 3.08
C MET A 18 -4.76 12.19 2.49
N PRO A 19 -5.43 12.02 1.35
CA PRO A 19 -6.33 13.05 0.85
C PRO A 19 -7.59 13.10 1.73
N LEU A 20 -8.34 14.21 1.63
CA LEU A 20 -9.66 14.29 2.24
C LEU A 20 -10.56 13.15 1.74
N GLY A 21 -11.39 12.60 2.64
CA GLY A 21 -12.18 11.41 2.35
C GLY A 21 -11.39 10.10 2.44
N SER A 22 -10.10 10.15 2.78
CA SER A 22 -9.20 9.00 2.93
C SER A 22 -8.95 8.20 1.66
N GLY A 23 -9.17 8.80 0.48
CA GLY A 23 -8.97 8.16 -0.81
C GLY A 23 -10.19 7.44 -1.37
N SER A 24 -11.30 7.40 -0.60
CA SER A 24 -12.54 6.81 -1.07
C SER A 24 -13.26 7.73 -2.07
N VAL A 25 -13.71 7.18 -3.18
CA VAL A 25 -14.42 7.85 -4.26
C VAL A 25 -15.72 7.10 -4.61
N ALA A 26 -16.70 7.82 -5.15
CA ALA A 26 -17.91 7.24 -5.69
C ALA A 26 -17.90 7.32 -7.22
N ILE A 27 -18.22 6.21 -7.89
CA ILE A 27 -18.30 6.11 -9.35
C ILE A 27 -19.76 5.75 -9.71
N PRO A 28 -20.62 6.73 -10.05
CA PRO A 28 -22.06 6.48 -10.25
C PRO A 28 -22.38 5.46 -11.34
N ASP A 29 -21.58 5.46 -12.40
CA ASP A 29 -21.67 4.63 -13.61
C ASP A 29 -20.70 3.43 -13.58
N TYR A 30 -20.28 2.97 -12.40
CA TYR A 30 -19.28 1.90 -12.24
C TYR A 30 -19.61 0.62 -13.04
N ARG A 31 -20.90 0.34 -13.27
CA ARG A 31 -21.38 -0.82 -14.06
C ARG A 31 -20.99 -0.77 -15.54
N ASP A 32 -20.71 0.43 -16.07
CA ASP A 32 -20.29 0.62 -17.46
C ASP A 32 -18.78 0.40 -17.63
N HIS A 33 -18.05 0.11 -16.55
CA HIS A 33 -16.61 -0.12 -16.52
C HIS A 33 -16.30 -1.61 -16.29
N PRO A 34 -16.11 -2.42 -17.35
CA PRO A 34 -15.97 -3.88 -17.22
C PRO A 34 -14.68 -4.33 -16.50
N LEU A 35 -13.70 -3.44 -16.34
CA LEU A 35 -12.45 -3.70 -15.61
C LEU A 35 -12.49 -3.21 -14.15
N LEU A 36 -13.56 -2.52 -13.75
CA LEU A 36 -13.76 -2.07 -12.38
C LEU A 36 -14.45 -3.18 -11.60
N GLY A 37 -13.88 -3.55 -10.45
CA GLY A 37 -14.45 -4.56 -9.57
C GLY A 37 -15.78 -4.14 -8.92
N ASP A 38 -16.29 -4.99 -8.03
CA ASP A 38 -17.50 -4.67 -7.27
C ASP A 38 -17.20 -3.60 -6.22
N PRO A 39 -18.11 -2.65 -5.99
CA PRO A 39 -17.88 -1.58 -5.02
C PRO A 39 -17.83 -2.11 -3.58
N ILE A 40 -17.21 -1.33 -2.70
CA ILE A 40 -17.34 -1.48 -1.25
C ILE A 40 -18.74 -0.98 -0.85
N THR A 41 -19.52 -1.84 -0.18
CA THR A 41 -20.92 -1.56 0.20
C THR A 41 -21.19 -1.70 1.69
N ASP A 42 -20.20 -2.13 2.47
CA ASP A 42 -20.29 -2.44 3.90
C ASP A 42 -19.47 -1.46 4.77
N ASP A 43 -19.09 -0.29 4.23
CA ASP A 43 -18.44 0.77 5.00
C ASP A 43 -19.38 1.26 6.12
N PRO A 44 -18.93 1.29 7.40
CA PRO A 44 -19.76 1.63 8.54
C PRO A 44 -20.11 3.12 8.65
N ILE A 45 -19.44 3.99 7.88
CA ILE A 45 -19.54 5.46 7.96
C ILE A 45 -20.13 6.03 6.67
N ARG A 46 -19.78 5.45 5.51
CA ARG A 46 -20.10 5.97 4.18
C ARG A 46 -21.15 5.10 3.49
N ASN A 47 -22.04 5.75 2.74
CA ASN A 47 -23.10 5.07 1.97
C ASN A 47 -22.81 5.12 0.46
N GLY A 48 -23.21 4.07 -0.25
CA GLY A 48 -23.17 3.99 -1.71
C GLY A 48 -22.06 3.08 -2.24
N PRO A 49 -21.92 2.97 -3.58
CA PRO A 49 -20.86 2.17 -4.19
C PRO A 49 -19.52 2.91 -4.09
N LEU A 50 -18.68 2.48 -3.15
CA LEU A 50 -17.40 3.13 -2.87
C LEU A 50 -16.25 2.36 -3.53
N PHE A 51 -15.23 3.10 -3.93
CA PHE A 51 -13.95 2.60 -4.41
C PHE A 51 -12.83 3.39 -3.76
N GLU A 52 -11.62 2.85 -3.72
CA GLU A 52 -10.46 3.53 -3.17
C GLU A 52 -9.32 3.56 -4.18
N ALA A 53 -8.53 4.64 -4.19
CA ALA A 53 -7.32 4.65 -5.00
C ALA A 53 -6.28 3.69 -4.39
N SER A 54 -5.65 2.86 -5.22
CA SER A 54 -4.65 1.87 -4.78
C SER A 54 -3.54 2.46 -3.93
N TRP A 55 -3.03 3.64 -4.27
CA TRP A 55 -1.98 4.27 -3.47
C TRP A 55 -2.43 4.64 -2.05
N THR A 56 -3.69 5.04 -1.87
CA THR A 56 -4.24 5.34 -0.54
C THR A 56 -4.44 4.08 0.29
N HIS A 57 -4.91 2.99 -0.33
CA HIS A 57 -5.01 1.70 0.32
C HIS A 57 -3.63 1.12 0.67
N ALA A 58 -2.66 1.19 -0.26
CA ALA A 58 -1.28 0.78 -0.02
C ALA A 58 -0.64 1.57 1.13
N LEU A 59 -0.86 2.89 1.20
CA LEU A 59 -0.34 3.73 2.29
C LEU A 59 -0.97 3.36 3.64
N HIS A 60 -2.27 3.06 3.65
CA HIS A 60 -3.00 2.57 4.81
C HIS A 60 -2.43 1.23 5.32
N CYS A 61 -2.24 0.24 4.43
CA CYS A 61 -1.66 -1.05 4.76
C CYS A 61 -0.21 -0.93 5.29
N LEU A 62 0.59 -0.05 4.68
CA LEU A 62 1.95 0.22 5.14
C LEU A 62 1.94 0.82 6.56
N TYR A 63 1.05 1.79 6.84
CA TYR A 63 0.90 2.34 8.19
C TYR A 63 0.54 1.25 9.22
N TYR A 64 -0.39 0.35 8.92
CA TYR A 64 -0.72 -0.75 9.81
C TYR A 64 0.47 -1.67 10.10
N SER A 65 1.33 -1.88 9.10
CA SER A 65 2.57 -2.66 9.26
C SER A 65 3.56 -1.95 10.17
N VAL A 66 3.74 -0.63 9.98
CA VAL A 66 4.58 0.23 10.83
C VAL A 66 4.07 0.22 12.27
N ASP A 67 2.76 0.41 12.46
CA ASP A 67 2.12 0.48 13.77
C ASP A 67 2.24 -0.86 14.51
N SER A 68 1.97 -1.97 13.81
CA SER A 68 2.09 -3.32 14.37
C SER A 68 3.54 -3.64 14.75
N TYR A 69 4.51 -3.32 13.88
CA TYR A 69 5.92 -3.50 14.18
C TYR A 69 6.34 -2.66 15.38
N HIS A 70 5.91 -1.40 15.45
CA HIS A 70 6.19 -0.53 16.59
C HIS A 70 5.66 -1.13 17.90
N GLN A 71 4.44 -1.68 17.90
CA GLN A 71 3.89 -2.35 19.07
C GLN A 71 4.70 -3.60 19.47
N LEU A 72 5.18 -4.40 18.52
CA LEU A 72 6.06 -5.54 18.83
C LEU A 72 7.37 -5.09 19.49
N ILE A 73 8.01 -4.05 18.94
CA ILE A 73 9.26 -3.52 19.48
C ILE A 73 9.09 -2.88 20.86
N VAL A 74 7.99 -2.17 21.11
CA VAL A 74 7.75 -1.57 22.44
C VAL A 74 7.44 -2.62 23.51
N ASN A 75 6.75 -3.70 23.15
CA ASN A 75 6.23 -4.67 24.12
C ASN A 75 7.06 -5.97 24.25
N GLY A 76 8.00 -6.24 23.35
CA GLY A 76 8.67 -7.54 23.29
C GLY A 76 9.97 -7.57 22.49
N ARG A 77 10.75 -6.49 22.51
CA ARG A 77 12.01 -6.41 21.78
C ARG A 77 13.02 -7.49 22.20
N THR A 78 13.69 -8.04 21.21
CA THR A 78 14.82 -8.95 21.31
C THR A 78 16.11 -8.28 20.79
N ASP A 79 17.26 -8.89 21.09
CA ASP A 79 18.56 -8.40 20.59
C ASP A 79 18.74 -8.60 19.08
N ASN A 80 17.96 -9.49 18.46
CA ASN A 80 17.99 -9.73 17.02
C ASN A 80 17.20 -8.67 16.22
N ASP A 81 16.39 -7.84 16.89
CA ASP A 81 15.58 -6.83 16.21
C ASP A 81 16.43 -5.65 15.72
N ASN A 82 16.24 -5.27 14.46
CA ASN A 82 16.87 -4.11 13.84
C ASN A 82 15.85 -3.01 13.50
N PRO A 83 15.34 -2.27 14.50
CA PRO A 83 14.32 -1.23 14.29
C PRO A 83 14.82 -0.05 13.46
N HIS A 84 16.13 0.18 13.38
CA HIS A 84 16.68 1.18 12.48
C HIS A 84 16.49 0.77 11.02
N HIS A 85 16.83 -0.47 10.68
CA HIS A 85 16.65 -0.99 9.32
C HIS A 85 15.17 -1.08 8.94
N ALA A 86 14.31 -1.57 9.84
CA ALA A 86 12.87 -1.59 9.62
C ALA A 86 12.32 -0.17 9.34
N GLY A 87 12.70 0.82 10.16
CA GLY A 87 12.32 2.22 9.94
C GLY A 87 12.77 2.76 8.57
N HIS A 88 14.01 2.47 8.17
CA HIS A 88 14.51 2.82 6.84
C HIS A 88 13.68 2.20 5.71
N CYS A 89 13.36 0.91 5.80
CA CYS A 89 12.54 0.20 4.80
C CYS A 89 11.11 0.78 4.72
N PHE A 90 10.47 1.06 5.86
CA PHE A 90 9.15 1.66 5.87
C PHE A 90 9.13 3.05 5.23
N GLU A 91 10.12 3.90 5.51
CA GLU A 91 10.22 5.21 4.87
C GLU A 91 10.50 5.11 3.37
N TYR A 92 11.33 4.15 2.94
CA TYR A 92 11.57 3.89 1.52
C TYR A 92 10.28 3.49 0.80
N LEU A 93 9.50 2.56 1.37
CA LEU A 93 8.21 2.13 0.80
C LEU A 93 7.20 3.27 0.78
N ARG A 94 7.10 4.06 1.85
CA ARG A 94 6.24 5.25 1.92
C ARG A 94 6.55 6.23 0.80
N ASN A 95 7.83 6.54 0.59
CA ASN A 95 8.26 7.43 -0.49
C ASN A 95 7.96 6.84 -1.88
N SER A 96 8.14 5.52 -2.06
CA SER A 96 7.80 4.85 -3.32
C SER A 96 6.31 4.97 -3.65
N ILE A 97 5.43 4.73 -2.67
CA ILE A 97 3.97 4.88 -2.84
C ILE A 97 3.62 6.32 -3.22
N LEU A 98 4.12 7.30 -2.46
CA LEU A 98 3.83 8.72 -2.68
C LEU A 98 4.42 9.29 -3.98
N CYS A 99 5.45 8.64 -4.54
CA CYS A 99 6.05 9.04 -5.81
C CYS A 99 5.31 8.43 -7.02
N ASN A 100 4.79 7.20 -6.88
CA ASN A 100 4.15 6.50 -7.99
C ASN A 100 2.64 6.75 -8.08
N LEU A 101 1.96 6.98 -6.94
CA LEU A 101 0.54 7.31 -6.84
C LEU A 101 -0.33 6.46 -7.79
N ASP A 102 -0.30 5.15 -7.64
CA ASP A 102 -1.16 4.25 -8.41
C ASP A 102 -2.64 4.61 -8.19
N MET A 103 -3.27 5.10 -9.26
CA MET A 103 -4.65 5.57 -9.29
C MET A 103 -5.64 4.48 -9.72
N THR A 104 -5.20 3.21 -9.83
CA THR A 104 -6.12 2.08 -10.01
C THR A 104 -7.18 2.14 -8.91
N LEU A 105 -8.45 1.92 -9.28
CA LEU A 105 -9.56 1.94 -8.35
C LEU A 105 -9.82 0.55 -7.82
N GLU A 106 -9.88 0.44 -6.50
CA GLU A 106 -10.11 -0.80 -5.78
C GLU A 106 -11.49 -0.81 -5.15
N GLY A 107 -12.24 -1.89 -5.38
CA GLY A 107 -13.52 -2.17 -4.72
C GLY A 107 -13.43 -3.36 -3.74
N SER A 108 -14.58 -3.84 -3.23
CA SER A 108 -14.63 -4.95 -2.25
C SER A 108 -14.11 -6.27 -2.80
N MET A 109 -14.17 -6.44 -4.12
CA MET A 109 -13.67 -7.62 -4.83
C MET A 109 -13.14 -7.21 -6.21
N SER A 110 -11.92 -7.64 -6.53
CA SER A 110 -11.56 -7.94 -7.92
C SER A 110 -12.50 -9.02 -8.42
N THR A 111 -12.84 -9.03 -9.71
CA THR A 111 -13.84 -9.93 -10.32
C THR A 111 -13.91 -11.33 -9.67
N PRO A 112 -15.06 -12.02 -9.60
CA PRO A 112 -15.25 -13.26 -8.82
C PRO A 112 -14.20 -14.39 -8.97
N ASP A 113 -13.34 -14.38 -9.99
CA ASP A 113 -12.22 -15.30 -10.17
C ASP A 113 -10.87 -14.82 -9.56
N ASP A 114 -10.78 -13.59 -9.04
CA ASP A 114 -9.55 -12.88 -8.65
C ASP A 114 -9.51 -12.47 -7.15
N HIS A 115 -10.34 -13.08 -6.31
CA HIS A 115 -10.35 -12.85 -4.86
C HIS A 115 -8.98 -13.01 -4.18
N GLU A 116 -8.12 -13.88 -4.72
CA GLU A 116 -6.77 -14.14 -4.18
C GLU A 116 -5.69 -13.21 -4.78
N ARG A 117 -6.01 -12.45 -5.82
CA ARG A 117 -5.04 -11.67 -6.61
C ARG A 117 -5.12 -10.16 -6.43
N GLY A 118 -6.19 -9.67 -5.80
CA GLY A 118 -6.46 -8.23 -5.71
C GLY A 118 -6.87 -7.62 -7.05
N GLN A 119 -7.09 -6.31 -7.05
CA GLN A 119 -7.58 -5.57 -8.21
C GLN A 119 -6.51 -5.50 -9.31
N PRO A 120 -6.87 -5.65 -10.60
CA PRO A 120 -5.90 -5.54 -11.68
C PRO A 120 -5.29 -4.14 -11.74
N HIS A 121 -4.06 -3.99 -11.26
CA HIS A 121 -3.29 -2.76 -11.39
C HIS A 121 -2.87 -2.57 -12.84
N VAL A 122 -3.08 -1.37 -13.38
CA VAL A 122 -2.52 -1.00 -14.70
C VAL A 122 -1.06 -0.61 -14.49
N CYS A 123 -0.19 -1.62 -14.38
CA CYS A 123 1.25 -1.40 -14.30
C CYS A 123 1.77 -0.61 -15.51
N ARG A 124 2.85 0.16 -15.30
CA ARG A 124 3.75 0.52 -16.42
C ARG A 124 4.20 -0.77 -17.12
N ASN A 125 4.42 -0.74 -18.43
CA ASN A 125 4.75 -1.93 -19.22
C ASN A 125 5.89 -2.74 -18.55
N ARG A 126 5.54 -3.86 -17.93
CA ARG A 126 6.44 -4.69 -17.12
C ARG A 126 7.59 -5.25 -17.97
N ALA A 127 7.28 -5.66 -19.21
CA ALA A 127 8.28 -6.21 -20.11
C ALA A 127 9.32 -5.15 -20.49
N GLU A 128 8.88 -3.93 -20.80
CA GLU A 128 9.80 -2.83 -21.09
C GLU A 128 10.63 -2.43 -19.85
N ALA A 129 10.02 -2.39 -18.67
CA ALA A 129 10.71 -2.09 -17.43
C ALA A 129 11.81 -3.12 -17.13
N ILE A 130 11.48 -4.41 -17.24
CA ILE A 130 12.44 -5.51 -17.05
C ILE A 130 13.53 -5.46 -18.10
N ALA A 131 13.19 -5.33 -19.38
CA ALA A 131 14.18 -5.25 -20.46
C ALA A 131 15.14 -4.06 -20.26
N TRP A 132 14.63 -2.92 -19.79
CA TRP A 132 15.45 -1.75 -19.50
C TRP A 132 16.44 -1.98 -18.35
N ILE A 133 16.00 -2.65 -17.27
CA ILE A 133 16.84 -3.01 -16.11
C ILE A 133 17.87 -4.07 -16.52
N GLU A 134 17.45 -5.16 -17.15
CA GLU A 134 18.32 -6.26 -17.55
C GLU A 134 19.40 -5.84 -18.55
N ALA A 135 19.10 -4.90 -19.45
CA ALA A 135 20.10 -4.32 -20.36
C ALA A 135 21.18 -3.49 -19.63
N ARG A 136 20.98 -3.18 -18.35
CA ARG A 136 21.86 -2.38 -17.48
C ARG A 136 22.27 -3.13 -16.20
N ARG A 137 21.98 -4.43 -16.11
CA ARG A 137 22.30 -5.24 -14.93
C ARG A 137 23.80 -5.28 -14.70
N VAL A 138 24.19 -5.34 -13.42
CA VAL A 138 25.59 -5.34 -12.99
C VAL A 138 26.15 -6.75 -12.77
N ASP A 139 25.26 -7.73 -12.64
CA ASP A 139 25.53 -9.17 -12.58
C ASP A 139 24.29 -9.96 -13.06
N ASP A 140 24.38 -11.30 -13.00
CA ASP A 140 23.29 -12.22 -13.36
C ASP A 140 22.63 -12.88 -12.11
N LEU A 141 22.80 -12.30 -10.91
CA LEU A 141 22.15 -12.82 -9.70
C LEU A 141 20.66 -12.45 -9.68
N GLN A 142 19.83 -13.41 -9.28
CA GLN A 142 18.39 -13.21 -9.12
C GLN A 142 17.95 -13.69 -7.73
N ASP A 143 18.13 -12.82 -6.74
CA ASP A 143 17.81 -13.10 -5.34
C ASP A 143 17.02 -11.93 -4.73
N ILE A 144 15.98 -12.25 -3.96
CA ILE A 144 15.13 -11.28 -3.28
C ILE A 144 15.66 -10.90 -1.89
N VAL A 145 16.49 -11.75 -1.29
CA VAL A 145 17.08 -11.55 0.05
C VAL A 145 18.58 -11.23 -0.02
N GLY A 146 19.18 -11.43 -1.20
CA GLY A 146 20.63 -11.44 -1.40
C GLY A 146 21.24 -12.79 -0.99
N PRO A 147 22.54 -13.03 -1.28
CA PRO A 147 23.23 -14.20 -0.76
C PRO A 147 23.25 -14.25 0.78
#